data_AF-A0AAF0U640-F1
#
_entry.id   AF-A0AAF0U640-F1
#
_cell.length_a   1.000
_cell.length_b   1.000
_cell.length_c   1.000
_cell.angle_alpha   90.00
_cell.angle_beta   90.00
_cell.angle_gamma   90.00
#
_symmetry.space_group_name_H-M   'P 1'
#
loop_
_entity.id
_entity.type
_entity.pdbx_description
1 polymer ?
#
loop_
_entity_poly.entity_id
_entity_poly.type
_entity_poly.pdbx_seq_one_letter_code
_entity_poly.pdbx_strand_id
1 'polypeptide(L)'
;MLEGDVSFLFDISKSEFIESLISLDLNHNRIFGSLSLPQGLKDVPLQSFNVSYNRLCGQIPQGGTLQSFDVYSYLHNKCLCGSPLPDWRGNDIEEVRVGAVAAVFDGHIGYSSASLMA
;
A
#
# COMPACT_ATOMS: atom_id res chain seq x y z
N MET A 1 -18.49 -21.68 -13.63
CA MET A 1 -17.12 -22.23 -13.64
C MET A 1 -16.42 -21.62 -12.43
N LEU A 2 -16.16 -22.39 -11.37
CA LEU A 2 -15.42 -21.89 -10.21
C LEU A 2 -13.95 -21.83 -10.61
N GLU A 3 -13.47 -20.67 -11.08
CA GLU A 3 -12.03 -20.43 -11.09
C GLU A 3 -11.58 -20.50 -9.64
N GLY A 4 -10.72 -21.50 -9.34
CA GLY A 4 -10.18 -21.70 -8.02
C GLY A 4 -9.55 -20.41 -7.50
N ASP A 5 -9.69 -20.18 -6.21
CA ASP A 5 -9.14 -19.01 -5.51
C ASP A 5 -7.60 -19.03 -5.59
N VAL A 6 -7.00 -18.46 -6.64
CA VAL A 6 -5.54 -18.36 -6.79
C VAL A 6 -5.04 -17.11 -6.06
N SER A 7 -5.36 -16.99 -4.77
CA SER A 7 -4.81 -15.95 -3.90
C SER A 7 -3.87 -16.55 -2.87
N PHE A 8 -2.68 -15.97 -2.74
CA PHE A 8 -1.73 -16.36 -1.71
C PHE A 8 -2.19 -15.86 -0.34
N LEU A 9 -2.22 -16.76 0.64
CA LEU A 9 -2.52 -16.45 2.05
C LEU A 9 -1.33 -16.86 2.91
N PHE A 10 -0.48 -15.90 3.25
CA PHE A 10 0.62 -16.11 4.19
C PHE A 10 0.95 -14.83 4.96
N ASP A 11 1.76 -14.99 6.01
CA ASP A 11 2.27 -13.91 6.84
C ASP A 11 3.60 -13.41 6.27
N ILE A 12 3.62 -12.20 5.70
CA ILE A 12 4.83 -11.62 5.11
C ILE A 12 5.88 -11.32 6.17
N SER A 13 5.50 -11.10 7.42
CA SER A 13 6.43 -10.73 8.48
C SER A 13 7.48 -11.79 8.79
N LYS A 14 7.32 -12.99 8.24
CA LYS A 14 8.22 -14.13 8.41
C LYS A 14 9.07 -14.42 7.16
N SER A 15 8.97 -13.60 6.11
CA SER A 15 9.73 -13.81 4.89
C SER A 15 11.12 -13.16 4.96
N GLU A 16 12.01 -13.65 4.12
CA GLU A 16 13.35 -13.11 3.89
C GLU A 16 13.46 -12.73 2.41
N PHE A 17 13.95 -11.51 2.15
CA PHE A 17 14.14 -10.97 0.82
C PHE A 17 15.63 -10.89 0.49
N ILE A 18 16.01 -11.43 -0.66
CA ILE A 18 17.39 -11.44 -1.12
C ILE A 18 17.77 -10.10 -1.77
N GLU A 19 19.01 -9.67 -1.59
CA GLU A 19 19.52 -8.37 -2.08
C GLU A 19 19.45 -8.20 -3.60
N SER A 20 19.44 -9.30 -4.35
CA SER A 20 19.35 -9.29 -5.82
C SER A 20 17.93 -9.12 -6.36
N LEU A 21 16.92 -8.98 -5.51
CA LEU A 21 15.54 -8.79 -5.93
C LEU A 21 15.35 -7.39 -6.53
N ILE A 22 14.75 -7.32 -7.72
CA ILE A 22 14.59 -6.05 -8.45
C ILE A 22 13.12 -5.65 -8.58
N SER A 23 12.21 -6.63 -8.60
CA SER A 23 10.78 -6.42 -8.75
C SER A 23 10.01 -7.30 -7.79
N LEU A 24 9.03 -6.72 -7.09
CA LEU A 24 8.14 -7.43 -6.18
C LEU A 24 6.69 -7.02 -6.47
N ASP A 25 5.95 -7.88 -7.16
CA ASP A 25 4.51 -7.72 -7.36
C ASP A 25 3.76 -8.82 -6.61
N LEU A 26 3.02 -8.41 -5.58
CA LEU A 26 2.21 -9.26 -4.72
C LEU A 26 0.76 -8.78 -4.71
N ASN A 27 0.33 -7.96 -5.67
CA ASN A 27 -1.00 -7.38 -5.67
C ASN A 27 -2.11 -8.45 -5.72
N HIS A 28 -3.32 -8.09 -5.26
CA HIS A 28 -4.53 -8.96 -5.30
C HIS A 28 -4.35 -10.33 -4.63
N ASN A 29 -3.76 -10.33 -3.45
CA ASN A 29 -3.60 -11.52 -2.63
C ASN A 29 -4.28 -11.34 -1.26
N ARG A 30 -4.11 -12.32 -0.37
CA ARG A 30 -4.63 -12.28 1.01
C ARG A 30 -3.51 -12.21 2.03
N ILE A 31 -2.36 -11.68 1.63
CA ILE A 31 -1.15 -11.61 2.45
C ILE A 31 -1.40 -10.65 3.60
N PHE A 32 -1.00 -11.05 4.80
CA PHE A 32 -1.14 -10.25 6.02
C PHE A 32 0.21 -10.10 6.73
N GLY A 33 0.22 -9.30 7.79
CA GLY A 33 1.42 -8.99 8.55
C GLY A 33 1.94 -7.57 8.28
N SER A 34 3.03 -7.23 8.97
CA SER A 34 3.74 -5.95 8.85
C SER A 34 4.93 -6.07 7.90
N LEU A 35 5.11 -5.03 7.08
CA LEU A 35 6.27 -4.87 6.20
C LEU A 35 7.56 -4.50 6.95
N SER A 36 7.50 -4.19 8.25
CA SER A 36 8.67 -3.82 9.07
C SER A 36 9.45 -5.00 9.66
N LEU A 37 8.91 -6.21 9.53
CA LEU A 37 9.48 -7.43 10.08
C LEU A 37 10.29 -8.31 9.10
N PRO A 38 9.98 -8.38 7.79
CA PRO A 38 10.73 -9.23 6.88
C PRO A 38 12.20 -8.81 6.78
N GLN A 39 13.09 -9.80 6.86
CA GLN A 39 14.53 -9.55 6.75
C GLN A 39 14.87 -9.12 5.32
N GLY A 40 15.67 -8.05 5.19
CA GLY A 40 16.19 -7.55 3.92
C GLY A 40 15.23 -6.66 3.12
N LEU A 41 13.90 -6.68 3.35
CA LEU A 41 12.94 -5.94 2.50
C LEU A 41 13.27 -4.46 2.33
N LYS A 42 13.72 -3.80 3.40
CA LYS A 42 14.11 -2.39 3.40
C LYS A 42 15.41 -2.13 2.61
N ASP A 43 16.31 -3.10 2.58
CA ASP A 43 17.67 -2.94 2.04
C ASP A 43 17.75 -3.35 0.56
N VAL A 44 16.71 -3.99 0.02
CA VAL A 44 16.63 -4.37 -1.38
C VAL A 44 16.40 -3.13 -2.26
N PRO A 45 17.22 -2.90 -3.30
CA PRO A 45 17.07 -1.78 -4.24
C PRO A 45 15.99 -2.07 -5.30
N LEU A 46 14.75 -2.24 -4.86
CA LEU A 46 13.61 -2.52 -5.75
C LEU A 46 13.42 -1.40 -6.78
N GLN A 47 13.20 -1.77 -8.03
CA GLN A 47 12.80 -0.87 -9.14
C GLN A 47 11.30 -0.92 -9.41
N SER A 48 10.63 -2.01 -9.00
CA SER A 48 9.18 -2.17 -9.11
C SER A 48 8.64 -2.82 -7.85
N PHE A 49 7.56 -2.27 -7.32
CA PHE A 49 6.94 -2.73 -6.08
C PHE A 49 5.43 -2.49 -6.10
N ASN A 50 4.65 -3.53 -5.83
CA ASN A 50 3.21 -3.43 -5.67
C ASN A 50 2.71 -4.47 -4.66
N VAL A 51 2.13 -4.01 -3.55
CA VAL A 51 1.51 -4.85 -2.51
C VAL A 51 0.04 -4.47 -2.28
N SER A 52 -0.55 -3.77 -3.24
CA SER A 52 -1.94 -3.32 -3.16
C SER A 52 -2.91 -4.50 -3.11
N TYR A 53 -4.13 -4.27 -2.61
CA TYR A 53 -5.18 -5.29 -2.51
C TYR A 53 -4.71 -6.53 -1.72
N ASN A 54 -4.30 -6.30 -0.47
CA ASN A 54 -3.88 -7.34 0.48
C ASN A 54 -4.48 -7.04 1.87
N ARG A 55 -4.00 -7.71 2.92
CA ARG A 55 -4.44 -7.55 4.31
C ARG A 55 -3.30 -7.08 5.22
N LEU A 56 -2.34 -6.34 4.67
CA LEU A 56 -1.17 -5.84 5.40
C LEU A 56 -1.57 -4.75 6.41
N CYS A 57 -0.78 -4.63 7.47
CA CYS A 57 -1.04 -3.66 8.53
C CYS A 57 0.24 -3.21 9.23
N GLY A 58 0.24 -1.98 9.72
CA GLY A 58 1.34 -1.36 10.44
C GLY A 58 2.13 -0.37 9.58
N GLN A 59 3.18 0.17 10.16
CA GLN A 59 3.97 1.23 9.53
C GLN A 59 4.81 0.68 8.37
N ILE A 60 4.85 1.43 7.27
CA ILE A 60 5.79 1.19 6.17
C ILE A 60 7.22 1.47 6.70
N PRO A 61 8.18 0.54 6.51
CA PRO A 61 9.53 0.70 7.03
C PRO A 61 10.19 1.90 6.37
N GLN A 62 10.75 2.80 7.17
CA GLN A 62 11.45 3.97 6.64
C GLN A 62 12.87 3.63 6.19
N GLY A 63 13.28 4.19 5.05
CA GLY A 63 14.57 4.01 4.42
C GLY A 63 14.51 3.02 3.25
N GLY A 64 15.57 3.00 2.44
CA GLY A 64 15.60 2.22 1.20
C GLY A 64 14.72 2.82 0.10
N THR A 65 14.16 1.97 -0.77
CA THR A 65 13.36 2.40 -1.93
C THR A 65 11.85 2.44 -1.67
N LEU A 66 11.36 1.92 -0.53
CA LEU A 66 9.92 1.78 -0.27
C LEU A 66 9.18 3.14 -0.32
N GLN A 67 9.77 4.21 0.19
CA GLN A 67 9.16 5.55 0.15
C GLN A 67 9.13 6.18 -1.24
N SER A 68 9.85 5.62 -2.22
CA SER A 68 9.90 6.15 -3.59
C SER A 68 8.76 5.66 -4.48
N PHE A 69 8.05 4.60 -4.08
CA PHE A 69 6.91 4.08 -4.80
C PHE A 69 5.64 4.90 -4.55
N ASP A 70 4.75 4.92 -5.53
CA ASP A 70 3.50 5.65 -5.47
C ASP A 70 2.55 5.10 -4.38
N VAL A 71 1.66 5.94 -3.86
CA VAL A 71 0.59 5.55 -2.93
C VAL A 71 -0.23 4.36 -3.46
N TYR A 72 -0.42 4.26 -4.78
CA TYR A 72 -1.15 3.16 -5.43
C TYR A 72 -0.53 1.79 -5.14
N SER A 73 0.79 1.69 -4.93
CA SER A 73 1.46 0.44 -4.59
C SER A 73 1.07 -0.13 -3.22
N TYR A 74 0.40 0.65 -2.38
CA TYR A 74 0.07 0.31 -1.00
C TYR A 74 -1.44 0.25 -0.73
N LEU A 75 -2.29 0.64 -1.68
CA LEU A 75 -3.73 0.77 -1.47
C LEU A 75 -4.45 -0.53 -1.15
N HIS A 76 -5.64 -0.40 -0.56
CA HIS A 76 -6.51 -1.52 -0.21
C HIS A 76 -5.80 -2.57 0.65
N ASN A 77 -5.07 -2.09 1.67
CA ASN A 77 -4.53 -2.90 2.76
C ASN A 77 -5.26 -2.57 4.07
N LYS A 78 -5.23 -3.49 5.03
CA LYS A 78 -6.04 -3.43 6.25
C LYS A 78 -5.77 -2.20 7.10
N CYS A 79 -4.50 -1.87 7.33
CA CYS A 79 -4.08 -0.74 8.16
C CYS A 79 -2.62 -0.36 7.91
N LEU A 80 -2.18 -0.32 6.65
CA LEU A 80 -0.87 0.24 6.33
C LEU A 80 -0.87 1.75 6.55
N CYS A 81 0.22 2.28 7.07
CA CYS A 81 0.36 3.70 7.40
C CYS A 81 1.82 4.18 7.30
N GLY A 82 2.00 5.50 7.26
CA GLY A 82 3.30 6.15 7.10
C GLY A 82 3.74 6.26 5.65
N SER A 83 4.68 7.17 5.37
CA SER A 83 5.08 7.58 4.01
C SER A 83 5.32 6.38 3.07
N PRO A 84 4.72 6.37 1.86
CA PRO A 84 4.00 7.48 1.21
C PRO A 84 2.52 7.64 1.62
N LEU A 85 2.01 6.78 2.49
CA LEU A 85 0.65 6.91 3.03
C LEU A 85 0.60 7.94 4.17
N PRO A 86 -0.59 8.44 4.52
CA PRO A 86 -0.78 9.21 5.75
C PRO A 86 -0.33 8.42 6.99
N ASP A 87 0.14 9.15 8.01
CA ASP A 87 0.44 8.55 9.31
C ASP A 87 -0.84 8.02 9.98
N TRP A 88 -0.68 6.99 10.80
CA TRP A 88 -1.80 6.40 11.55
C TRP A 88 -2.40 7.42 12.51
N ARG A 89 -3.64 7.84 12.27
CA ARG A 89 -4.39 8.74 13.14
C ARG A 89 -5.36 8.04 14.08
N GLY A 90 -5.06 6.82 14.53
CA GLY A 90 -5.66 6.25 15.73
C GLY A 90 -7.18 5.98 15.75
N ASN A 91 -7.99 6.52 14.83
CA ASN A 91 -9.46 6.54 14.96
C ASN A 91 -10.24 6.75 13.66
N ASP A 92 -9.68 6.55 12.47
CA ASP A 92 -10.45 6.64 11.22
C ASP A 92 -10.42 5.30 10.48
N ILE A 93 -11.49 4.52 10.68
CA ILE A 93 -11.93 3.46 9.74
C ILE A 93 -12.76 4.08 8.61
N GLU A 94 -12.30 5.20 8.03
CA GLU A 94 -12.77 5.62 6.71
C GLU A 94 -11.69 5.26 5.71
N GLU A 95 -12.11 4.58 4.64
CA GLU A 95 -11.30 4.32 3.46
C GLU A 95 -10.36 5.49 3.17
N VAL A 96 -9.08 5.19 2.94
CA VAL A 96 -8.20 6.11 2.22
C VAL A 96 -8.82 6.28 0.83
N ARG A 97 -9.79 7.19 0.70
CA ARG A 97 -10.25 7.73 -0.57
C ARG A 97 -9.04 8.48 -1.13
N VAL A 98 -8.26 7.83 -1.99
CA VAL A 98 -7.37 8.55 -2.90
C VAL A 98 -8.28 9.28 -3.88
N GLY A 99 -8.76 10.43 -3.44
CA GLY A 99 -9.86 11.15 -4.07
C GLY A 99 -9.61 12.65 -4.05
N ALA A 100 -8.52 13.08 -4.68
CA ALA A 100 -8.42 14.45 -5.18
C ALA A 100 -7.44 14.47 -6.36
N VAL A 101 -7.98 14.37 -7.57
CA VAL A 101 -7.28 14.88 -8.75
C VAL A 101 -7.54 16.38 -8.78
N ALA A 102 -6.51 17.19 -8.57
CA ALA A 102 -6.61 18.62 -8.78
C ALA A 102 -6.80 18.88 -10.27
N ALA A 103 -7.97 19.36 -10.68
CA ALA A 103 -8.20 19.86 -12.03
C ALA A 103 -8.28 21.38 -11.97
N VAL A 104 -7.50 22.05 -12.82
CA VAL A 104 -7.50 23.51 -12.94
C VAL A 104 -8.49 23.88 -14.04
N PHE A 105 -9.62 24.52 -13.68
CA PHE A 105 -10.57 25.10 -14.63
C PHE A 105 -10.68 26.60 -14.36
N ASP A 106 -10.46 27.41 -15.39
CA ASP A 106 -10.63 28.89 -15.37
C ASP A 106 -10.05 29.59 -14.13
N GLY A 107 -8.82 29.19 -13.77
CA GLY A 107 -8.02 29.88 -12.75
C GLY A 107 -8.49 29.70 -11.30
N HIS A 108 -9.42 28.80 -11.02
CA HIS A 108 -9.85 28.47 -9.64
C HIS A 108 -9.49 27.02 -9.28
N ILE A 109 -8.99 26.81 -8.06
CA ILE A 109 -8.81 25.47 -7.50
C ILE A 109 -10.17 25.01 -6.97
N GLY A 110 -10.80 24.06 -7.66
CA GLY A 110 -12.02 23.40 -7.21
C GLY A 110 -11.73 22.00 -6.69
N TYR A 111 -12.27 21.64 -5.53
CA TYR A 111 -12.28 20.27 -5.03
C TYR A 111 -13.67 19.68 -5.26
N SER A 112 -13.76 18.56 -5.98
CA SER A 112 -15.02 17.80 -6.12
C SER A 112 -15.03 16.67 -5.10
N SER A 113 -15.92 16.75 -4.12
CA SER A 113 -16.29 15.61 -3.28
C SER A 113 -17.65 15.09 -3.75
N ALA A 114 -17.70 13.85 -4.24
CA ALA A 114 -18.96 13.15 -4.46
C ALA A 114 -19.39 12.47 -3.15
N SER A 115 -20.59 12.85 -2.71
CA SER A 115 -21.24 12.75 -1.39
C SER A 115 -21.53 11.34 -0.85
N LEU A 116 -21.89 11.24 0.44
CA LEU A 116 -23.29 11.09 0.88
C LEU A 116 -23.38 11.46 2.38
N MET A 117 -24.25 12.42 2.71
CA MET A 117 -24.54 12.84 4.09
C MET A 117 -25.54 11.89 4.75
N ALA A 118 -25.32 11.60 6.02
CA ALA A 118 -26.38 11.37 7.02
C ALA A 118 -26.05 12.23 8.24
#